data_AF-A0A2W4QLS0-F1
#
_entry.id   AF-A0A2W4QLS0-F1
#
_cell.length_a   1.000
_cell.length_b   1.000
_cell.length_c   1.000
_cell.angle_alpha   90.00
_cell.angle_beta   90.00
_cell.angle_gamma   90.00
#
_symmetry.space_group_name_H-M   'P 1'
#
loop_
_entity.id
_entity.type
_entity.pdbx_description
1 polymer ?
#
loop_
_entity_poly.entity_id
_entity_poly.type
_entity_poly.pdbx_seq_one_letter_code
_entity_poly.pdbx_strand_id
1 'polypeptide(L)' 'MLLVGLDAPGPVEIDAGAVQRIDTSVMQLLACLVHDLRQARRDVRWTETSAEFDRAVRQLGMGRLLGRAG' A
#
# COMPACT_ATOMS: atom_id res chain seq x y z
N MET A 1 17.23 -2.04 4.81
CA MET A 1 16.84 -2.09 3.38
C MET A 1 15.40 -2.57 3.32
N LEU A 2 14.49 -1.74 2.81
CA LEU A 2 13.03 -2.01 2.76
C LEU A 2 12.67 -3.36 2.09
N LEU A 3 13.57 -3.91 1.29
CA LEU A 3 13.41 -5.16 0.54
C LEU A 3 13.66 -6.44 1.36
N VAL A 4 14.49 -6.42 2.41
CA VAL A 4 14.82 -7.64 3.18
C VAL A 4 13.60 -8.20 3.94
N GLY A 5 12.65 -7.34 4.32
CA GLY A 5 11.40 -7.76 4.96
C GLY A 5 10.40 -8.40 3.98
N LEU A 6 10.53 -8.15 2.68
CA LEU A 6 9.66 -8.73 1.66
C LEU A 6 10.09 -10.15 1.26
N ASP A 7 11.34 -10.55 1.52
CA ASP A 7 11.78 -11.92 1.23
C ASP A 7 11.29 -12.94 2.27
N ALA A 8 10.83 -12.47 3.44
CA ALA A 8 10.25 -13.33 4.46
C ALA A 8 8.85 -13.82 4.05
N PRO A 9 8.57 -15.13 4.11
CA PRO A 9 7.23 -15.65 3.84
C PRO A 9 6.24 -15.16 4.90
N GLY A 10 5.05 -14.77 4.46
CA GLY A 10 3.97 -14.32 5.35
C GLY A 10 3.28 -13.04 4.88
N PRO A 11 2.28 -12.57 5.65
CA PRO A 11 1.57 -11.32 5.36
C PRO A 11 2.54 -10.13 5.42
N VAL A 12 2.26 -9.11 4.60
CA VAL A 12 2.97 -7.83 4.60
C VAL A 12 2.09 -6.80 5.27
N GLU A 13 2.62 -6.17 6.32
CA GLU A 13 1.97 -5.04 6.97
C GLU A 13 2.61 -3.74 6.47
N ILE A 14 1.78 -2.81 6.02
CA ILE A 14 2.19 -1.49 5.53
C ILE A 14 1.55 -0.42 6.42
N ASP A 15 2.39 0.30 7.15
CA ASP A 15 1.99 1.46 7.94
C ASP A 15 2.10 2.73 7.07
N ALA A 16 0.98 3.43 6.93
CA ALA A 16 0.90 4.72 6.24
C ALA A 16 0.41 5.85 7.16
N GLY A 17 0.47 5.67 8.49
CA GLY A 17 0.00 6.64 9.49
C GLY A 17 0.81 7.93 9.53
N ALA A 18 2.11 7.85 9.22
CA ALA A 18 3.01 9.01 9.23
C ALA A 18 3.12 9.74 7.88
N VAL A 19 2.33 9.36 6.86
CA VAL A 19 2.40 9.95 5.52
C VAL A 19 1.84 11.37 5.53
N GLN A 20 2.68 12.36 5.33
CA GLN A 20 2.26 13.79 5.28
C GLN A 20 2.06 14.31 3.86
N ARG A 21 2.74 13.73 2.87
CA ARG A 21 2.64 14.11 1.46
C ARG A 21 2.83 12.87 0.61
N ILE A 22 2.08 12.80 -0.47
CA ILE A 22 2.15 11.69 -1.41
C ILE A 22 1.95 12.23 -2.83
N ASP A 23 2.78 11.76 -3.74
CA ASP A 23 2.66 12.03 -5.17
C ASP A 23 1.98 10.86 -5.88
N THR A 24 1.59 11.08 -7.13
CA THR A 24 0.94 10.05 -7.94
C THR A 24 1.87 8.87 -8.23
N SER A 25 3.18 9.09 -8.35
CA SER A 25 4.15 8.01 -8.61
C SER A 25 4.28 7.04 -7.45
N VAL A 26 4.26 7.51 -6.20
CA VAL A 26 4.25 6.66 -5.01
C VAL A 26 2.99 5.81 -4.98
N MET A 27 1.83 6.39 -5.32
CA MET A 27 0.57 5.65 -5.40
C MET A 27 0.60 4.55 -6.46
N GLN A 28 1.21 4.82 -7.63
CA GLN A 28 1.41 3.83 -8.68
C GLN A 28 2.37 2.71 -8.24
N LEU A 29 3.47 3.06 -7.58
CA LEU A 29 4.42 2.09 -7.04
C LEU A 29 3.78 1.19 -5.98
N LEU A 30 2.97 1.75 -5.09
CA LEU A 30 2.22 0.97 -4.10
C LEU A 30 1.21 0.04 -4.77
N ALA A 31 0.53 0.49 -5.83
CA ALA A 31 -0.38 -0.37 -6.59
C ALA A 31 0.36 -1.55 -7.24
N CYS A 32 1.53 -1.31 -7.84
CA CYS A 32 2.38 -2.37 -8.38
C CYS A 32 2.84 -3.35 -7.29
N LEU A 33 3.33 -2.83 -6.16
CA LEU A 33 3.76 -3.66 -5.03
C LEU A 33 2.62 -4.55 -4.51
N VAL A 34 1.43 -3.99 -4.29
CA VAL A 34 0.26 -4.76 -3.82
C VAL A 34 -0.17 -5.79 -4.85
N HIS A 35 -0.08 -5.47 -6.14
CA HIS A 35 -0.35 -6.41 -7.21
C HIS A 35 0.62 -7.60 -7.16
N ASP A 36 1.93 -7.34 -7.08
CA ASP A 36 2.96 -8.37 -7.06
C ASP A 36 2.85 -9.28 -5.82
N LEU A 37 2.58 -8.69 -4.65
CA LEU A 37 2.35 -9.44 -3.41
C LEU A 37 1.14 -10.36 -3.53
N ARG A 38 0.05 -9.92 -4.17
CA ARG A 38 -1.12 -10.76 -4.43
C ARG A 38 -0.83 -11.88 -5.42
N GLN A 39 -0.07 -11.62 -6.48
CA GLN A 39 0.36 -12.67 -7.42
C GLN A 39 1.22 -13.72 -6.69
N ALA A 40 2.02 -13.30 -5.72
CA ALA A 40 2.77 -14.18 -4.83
C ALA A 40 1.91 -14.83 -3.71
N ARG A 41 0.57 -14.65 -3.72
CA ARG A 41 -0.38 -15.15 -2.71
C ARG A 41 -0.07 -14.71 -1.29
N ARG A 42 0.43 -13.47 -1.15
CA ARG A 42 0.69 -12.84 0.15
C ARG A 42 -0.41 -11.85 0.47
N ASP A 43 -0.92 -11.94 1.69
CA ASP A 43 -1.86 -10.97 2.21
C ASP A 43 -1.17 -9.64 2.48
N VAL A 44 -1.80 -8.54 2.06
CA VAL A 44 -1.37 -7.19 2.40
C VAL A 44 -2.35 -6.61 3.39
N ARG A 45 -1.85 -6.15 4.54
CA ARG A 45 -2.62 -5.44 5.55
C ARG A 45 -2.08 -4.04 5.71
N TRP A 46 -3.00 -3.08 5.77
CA TRP A 46 -2.67 -1.71 6.14
C TRP A 46 -3.01 -1.55 7.61
N THR A 47 -2.08 -1.02 8.41
CA THR A 47 -2.29 -0.81 9.84
C THR A 47 -2.83 0.59 10.09
N GLU A 48 -1.95 1.57 10.22
CA GLU A 48 -2.32 2.98 10.35
C GLU A 48 -2.43 3.64 8.97
N THR A 49 -3.32 4.62 8.82
CA THR A 49 -3.38 5.48 7.64
C THR A 49 -3.58 6.94 8.00
N SER A 50 -2.81 7.81 7.33
CA SER A 50 -2.97 9.25 7.47
C SER A 50 -4.16 9.76 6.65
N ALA A 51 -4.66 10.95 7.02
CA ALA A 51 -5.71 11.64 6.27
C ALA A 51 -5.27 11.94 4.83
N GLU A 52 -4.00 12.30 4.62
CA GLU A 52 -3.41 12.55 3.32
C GLU A 52 -3.34 11.30 2.46
N PHE A 53 -2.97 10.16 3.03
CA PHE A 53 -2.98 8.88 2.33
C PHE A 53 -4.39 8.48 1.91
N ASP A 54 -5.34 8.49 2.84
CA ASP A 54 -6.74 8.13 2.54
C ASP A 54 -7.36 9.09 1.52
N ARG A 55 -7.02 10.39 1.59
CA ARG A 55 -7.43 11.37 0.58
C ARG A 55 -6.89 11.01 -0.80
N ALA A 56 -5.60 10.67 -0.92
CA ALA A 56 -5.01 10.31 -2.21
C ALA A 56 -5.63 9.02 -2.78
N VAL A 57 -5.87 8.01 -1.94
CA VAL A 57 -6.56 6.77 -2.33
C VAL A 57 -7.92 7.07 -2.94
N ARG A 58 -8.72 7.93 -2.29
CA ARG A 58 -10.05 8.35 -2.79
C ARG A 58 -9.97 9.15 -4.07
N GLN A 59 -9.14 10.19 -4.10
CA GLN A 59 -9.05 11.10 -5.26
C GLN A 59 -8.57 10.39 -6.52
N LEU A 60 -7.72 9.38 -6.38
CA LEU A 60 -7.18 8.60 -7.50
C LEU A 60 -7.97 7.31 -7.78
N GLY A 61 -9.03 7.01 -7.02
CA GLY A 61 -9.83 5.80 -7.19
C GLY A 61 -9.06 4.49 -6.96
N MET A 62 -8.01 4.51 -6.13
CA MET A 62 -7.07 3.39 -6.00
C MET A 62 -7.44 2.35 -4.93
N GLY A 63 -8.58 2.49 -4.25
CA GLY A 63 -9.00 1.59 -3.16
C GLY A 63 -8.90 0.10 -3.55
N ARG A 64 -9.49 -0.29 -4.67
CA ARG A 64 -9.43 -1.69 -5.17
C ARG A 64 -8.00 -2.16 -5.45
N LEU A 65 -7.19 -1.33 -6.09
CA LEU A 65 -5.80 -1.67 -6.42
C LEU A 65 -5.00 -1.91 -5.14
N LEU A 66 -5.22 -1.10 -4.11
CA LEU A 66 -4.53 -1.19 -2.82
C LEU A 66 -5.18 -2.14 -1.81
N GLY A 67 -6.36 -2.70 -2.11
CA GLY A 67 -7.07 -3.61 -1.20
C GLY A 67 -7.75 -2.92 -0.03
N ARG A 68 -8.16 -1.67 -0.24
CA ARG A 68 -8.87 -0.85 0.74
C ARG A 68 -10.30 -0.60 0.24
N ALA A 69 -11.24 -0.50 1.17
CA ALA A 69 -12.52 0.13 0.86
C ALA A 69 -12.23 1.60 0.49
N GLY A 70 -12.78 2.05 -0.63
CA GLY A 70 -12.64 3.43 -1.09
C GLY A 70 -13.37 4.41 -0.17
#